data_AF-A0A528D7L4-F1
#
_entry.id   AF-A0A528D7L4-F1
#
_cell.length_a   1.000
_cell.length_b   1.000
_cell.length_c   1.000
_cell.angle_alpha   90.00
_cell.angle_beta   90.00
_cell.angle_gamma   90.00
#
_symmetry.space_group_name_H-M   'P 1'
#
loop_
_entity.id
_entity.type
_entity.pdbx_description
1 polymer ?
#
loop_
_entity_poly.entity_id
_entity_poly.type
_entity_poly.pdbx_seq_one_letter_code
_entity_poly.pdbx_strand_id
1 'polypeptide(L)'
;TAVNQRREQFRDPRVRQAIGLCFDFEWTRRNFFYGSYERSQSCFEKSDFRAEGMPSPQELALLEPLRDQIPPETFGEAVTQAV
;
A
#
# COMPACT_ATOMS: atom_id res chain seq x y z
N THR A 1 -0.20 1.52 7.78
CA THR A 1 -0.12 1.79 9.24
C THR A 1 -1.24 2.73 9.64
N ALA A 2 -2.06 2.38 10.64
CA ALA A 2 -3.10 3.29 11.13
C ALA A 2 -2.47 4.29 12.12
N VAL A 3 -1.95 5.40 11.59
CA VAL A 3 -1.36 6.49 12.39
C VAL A 3 -2.34 7.64 12.56
N ASN A 4 -2.35 8.26 13.74
CA ASN A 4 -3.28 9.35 14.05
C ASN A 4 -2.85 10.67 13.39
N GLN A 5 -3.36 10.93 12.18
CA GLN A 5 -3.03 12.12 11.38
C GLN A 5 -3.54 13.44 11.98
N ARG A 6 -4.34 13.41 13.06
CA ARG A 6 -4.76 14.63 13.78
C ARG A 6 -3.60 15.26 14.54
N ARG A 7 -2.59 14.46 14.90
CA ARG A 7 -1.35 14.93 15.54
C ARG A 7 -0.39 15.45 14.49
N GLU A 8 0.25 16.58 14.78
CA GLU A 8 1.11 17.32 13.86
C GLU A 8 2.22 16.45 13.27
N GLN A 9 2.86 15.60 14.08
CA GLN A 9 3.98 14.76 13.70
C GLN A 9 3.64 13.73 12.59
N PHE A 10 2.36 13.41 12.38
CA PHE A 10 1.92 12.37 11.43
C PHE A 10 1.13 12.94 10.25
N ARG A 11 1.04 14.27 10.12
CA ARG A 11 0.29 14.92 9.03
C ARG A 11 0.93 14.71 7.67
N ASP A 12 2.26 14.73 7.59
CA ASP A 12 2.98 14.56 6.34
C ASP A 12 2.92 13.08 5.88
N PRO A 13 2.42 12.77 4.66
CA PRO A 13 2.40 11.42 4.12
C PRO A 13 3.77 10.76 4.04
N ARG A 14 4.84 11.53 3.78
CA ARG A 14 6.22 11.02 3.65
C ARG A 14 6.74 10.50 4.98
N VAL A 15 6.37 11.15 6.10
CA VAL A 15 6.69 10.66 7.45
C VAL A 15 6.00 9.33 7.71
N ARG A 16 4.73 9.20 7.32
CA ARG A 16 3.99 7.93 7.49
C ARG A 16 4.57 6.80 6.65
N GLN A 17 5.00 7.11 5.42
CA GLN A 17 5.68 6.17 4.55
C GLN A 17 7.01 5.73 5.16
N ALA A 18 7.83 6.66 5.65
CA ALA A 18 9.10 6.36 6.31
C ALA A 18 8.91 5.45 7.54
N ILE A 19 7.92 5.71 8.38
CA ILE A 19 7.56 4.82 9.50
C ILE A 19 7.19 3.42 9.00
N GLY A 20 6.45 3.32 7.89
CA GLY A 20 6.11 2.03 7.28
C GLY A 20 7.32 1.24 6.76
N LEU A 21 8.34 1.93 6.25
CA LEU A 21 9.59 1.32 5.79
C LEU A 21 10.44 0.77 6.95
N CYS A 22 10.27 1.26 8.17
CA CYS A 22 10.98 0.75 9.34
C CYS A 22 10.46 -0.60 9.84
N PHE A 23 9.37 -1.14 9.29
CA PHE A 23 8.82 -2.42 9.72
C PHE A 23 9.42 -3.60 8.95
N ASP A 24 10.26 -4.38 9.64
CA ASP A 24 10.81 -5.65 9.16
C ASP A 24 9.80 -6.79 9.39
N PHE A 25 8.95 -7.01 8.38
CA PHE A 25 7.99 -8.11 8.40
C PHE A 25 8.67 -9.46 8.35
N GLU A 26 9.74 -9.65 7.58
CA GLU A 26 10.38 -10.94 7.41
C GLU A 26 11.04 -11.43 8.70
N TRP A 27 11.68 -10.54 9.45
CA TRP A 27 12.16 -10.85 10.79
C TRP A 27 11.01 -11.21 11.73
N THR A 28 9.91 -10.45 11.71
CA THR A 28 8.74 -10.72 12.55
C THR A 28 8.11 -12.09 12.21
N ARG A 29 7.97 -12.38 10.91
CA ARG A 29 7.46 -13.65 10.37
C ARG A 29 8.27 -14.84 10.88
N ARG A 30 9.60 -14.73 10.85
CA ARG A 30 10.51 -15.81 11.31
C ARG A 30 10.49 -15.99 12.82
N ASN A 31 10.53 -14.91 13.59
CA ASN A 31 10.76 -14.99 15.04
C ASN A 31 9.49 -15.17 15.86
N PHE A 32 8.36 -14.60 15.42
CA PHE A 32 7.11 -14.64 16.18
C PHE A 32 6.02 -15.49 15.54
N PHE A 33 5.98 -15.55 14.22
CA PHE A 33 4.90 -16.23 13.49
C PHE A 33 5.28 -17.62 12.97
N TYR A 34 6.47 -18.12 13.34
CA TYR A 34 6.96 -19.44 12.93
C TYR A 34 6.86 -19.66 11.41
N GLY A 35 7.03 -18.60 10.61
CA GLY A 35 6.94 -18.68 9.15
C GLY A 35 5.53 -18.76 8.57
N SER A 36 4.46 -18.71 9.38
CA SER A 36 3.10 -19.10 8.97
C SER A 36 2.28 -17.99 8.27
N TYR A 37 2.77 -16.75 8.22
CA TYR A 37 2.06 -15.62 7.59
C TYR A 37 2.80 -15.05 6.39
N GLU A 38 2.03 -14.51 5.45
CA GLU A 38 2.51 -13.71 4.32
C GLU A 38 2.18 -12.24 4.55
N ARG A 39 3.01 -11.34 4.02
CA ARG A 39 2.79 -9.90 4.15
C ARG A 39 1.60 -9.49 3.28
N SER A 40 0.61 -8.83 3.89
CA SER A 40 -0.48 -8.21 3.13
C SER A 40 0.06 -7.00 2.36
N GLN A 41 -0.21 -6.98 1.05
CA GLN A 41 0.21 -5.93 0.12
C GLN A 41 -0.97 -5.04 -0.30
N SER A 42 -2.20 -5.52 -0.15
CA SER A 42 -3.42 -4.80 -0.49
C SER A 42 -4.44 -4.75 0.65
N CYS A 43 -5.29 -3.72 0.66
CA CYS A 43 -6.50 -3.68 1.49
C CYS A 43 -7.52 -4.77 1.10
N PHE A 44 -7.41 -5.31 -0.11
CA PHE A 44 -8.25 -6.36 -0.68
C PHE A 44 -7.45 -7.65 -0.91
N GLU A 45 -6.44 -7.91 -0.08
CA GLU A 45 -5.60 -9.10 -0.17
C GLU A 45 -6.41 -10.40 -0.24
N LYS A 46 -5.99 -11.35 -1.09
CA LYS A 46 -6.69 -12.64 -1.33
C LYS A 46 -8.12 -12.50 -1.86
N SER A 47 -8.38 -11.48 -2.66
CA SER A 47 -9.64 -11.32 -3.39
C SER A 47 -9.39 -10.86 -4.82
N ASP A 48 -10.42 -10.96 -5.67
CA ASP A 48 -10.39 -10.49 -7.06
C ASP A 48 -10.21 -8.96 -7.18
N PHE A 49 -10.31 -8.22 -6.08
CA PHE A 49 -10.12 -6.77 -6.03
C PHE A 49 -8.68 -6.37 -5.67
N ARG A 50 -7.75 -7.32 -5.59
CA ARG A 50 -6.33 -6.99 -5.38
C ARG A 50 -5.77 -6.31 -6.64
N ALA A 51 -5.32 -5.07 -6.50
CA ALA A 51 -4.61 -4.38 -7.56
C ALA A 51 -3.26 -5.06 -7.83
N GLU A 52 -2.94 -5.31 -9.11
CA GLU A 52 -1.71 -5.95 -9.56
C GLU A 52 -1.23 -5.30 -10.86
N GLY A 53 0.09 -5.15 -11.00
CA GLY A 53 0.69 -4.62 -12.23
C GLY A 53 0.18 -3.23 -12.60
N MET A 54 0.06 -2.97 -13.91
CA MET A 54 -0.47 -1.71 -14.45
C MET A 54 -2.00 -1.76 -14.55
N PRO A 55 -2.72 -0.62 -14.36
CA PRO A 55 -4.15 -0.56 -14.57
C PRO A 55 -4.54 -1.01 -15.98
N SER A 56 -5.53 -1.88 -16.05
CA SER A 56 -6.13 -2.32 -17.31
C SER A 56 -6.83 -1.16 -18.03
N PRO A 57 -7.11 -1.28 -19.35
CA PRO A 57 -7.86 -0.25 -20.07
C PRO A 57 -9.23 0.08 -19.45
N GLN A 58 -9.89 -0.90 -18.85
CA GLN A 58 -11.18 -0.73 -18.17
C GLN A 58 -11.02 0.05 -16.88
N GLU A 59 -9.97 -0.23 -16.09
CA GLU A 59 -9.67 0.53 -14.88
C GLU A 59 -9.24 1.96 -15.23
N LEU A 60 -8.42 2.15 -16.26
CA LEU A 60 -8.06 3.48 -16.76
C LEU A 60 -9.29 4.30 -17.14
N ALA A 61 -10.26 3.70 -17.84
CA ALA A 61 -11.51 4.39 -18.18
C ALA A 61 -12.28 4.89 -16.94
N LEU A 62 -12.14 4.22 -15.79
CA LEU A 62 -12.71 4.66 -14.51
C LEU A 62 -11.83 5.69 -13.78
N LEU A 63 -10.51 5.61 -13.93
CA LEU A 63 -9.53 6.49 -13.27
C LEU A 63 -9.36 7.84 -13.98
N GLU A 64 -9.47 7.89 -15.31
CA GLU A 64 -9.28 9.11 -16.11
C GLU A 64 -10.16 10.29 -15.66
N PRO A 65 -11.47 10.12 -15.39
CA PRO A 65 -12.30 11.22 -14.88
C PRO A 65 -11.85 11.76 -13.51
N LEU A 66 -11.05 10.99 -12.77
CA LEU A 66 -10.55 11.32 -11.44
C LEU A 66 -9.09 11.80 -11.46
N ARG A 67 -8.46 11.92 -12.62
CA ARG A 67 -7.01 12.17 -12.76
C ARG A 67 -6.49 13.35 -11.96
N ASP A 68 -7.27 14.44 -11.84
CA ASP A 68 -6.88 15.63 -11.09
C ASP A 68 -7.18 15.54 -9.58
N GLN A 69 -7.88 14.50 -9.14
CA GLN A 69 -8.31 14.30 -7.76
C GLN A 69 -7.53 13.20 -7.03
N ILE A 70 -6.78 12.38 -7.76
CA ILE A 70 -6.03 11.23 -7.22
C ILE A 70 -4.53 11.38 -7.46
N PRO A 71 -3.69 10.75 -6.63
CA PRO A 71 -2.25 10.79 -6.82
C PRO A 71 -1.85 10.24 -8.20
N PRO A 72 -0.90 10.87 -8.91
CA PRO A 72 -0.48 10.44 -10.25
C PRO A 72 0.08 9.01 -10.27
N GLU A 73 0.63 8.54 -9.16
CA GLU A 73 1.14 7.17 -8.99
C GLU A 73 0.04 6.11 -9.14
N THR A 74 -1.23 6.49 -9.00
CA THR A 74 -2.38 5.58 -9.18
C THR A 74 -2.48 5.05 -10.63
N PHE A 75 -1.89 5.76 -11.59
CA PHE A 75 -1.82 5.33 -13.00
C PHE A 75 -0.58 4.47 -13.31
N GLY A 76 0.25 4.21 -12.30
CA GLY A 76 1.46 3.38 -12.39
C GLY A 76 1.23 1.97 -11.86
N GLU A 77 2.33 1.27 -11.60
CA GLU A 77 2.30 -0.10 -11.07
C GLU A 77 1.70 -0.15 -9.67
N ALA A 78 0.92 -1.21 -9.39
CA ALA A 78 0.31 -1.44 -8.10
C ALA A 78 1.35 -1.35 -6.96
N VAL A 79 1.08 -0.47 -6.01
CA VAL A 79 2.00 -0.22 -4.89
C VAL A 79 2.13 -1.47 -4.04
N THR A 80 3.36 -1.98 -3.94
CA THR A 80 3.72 -3.05 -3.02
C THR A 80 4.74 -2.55 -2.00
N GLN A 81 4.67 -3.08 -0.79
CA GLN A 81 5.66 -2.85 0.25
C GLN A 81 6.88 -3.72 -0.02
N ALA A 82 8.06 -3.13 0.12
CA ALA A 82 9.32 -3.85 0.01
C ALA A 82 9.33 -5.07 0.95
N VAL A 83 9.76 -6.21 0.42
CA VAL A 83 9.90 -7.48 1.13
C VAL A 83 11.32 -7.61 1.66
#